data_AF-A0AAE4DVE2-F1
#
_entry.id   AF-A0AAE4DVE2-F1
#
_cell.length_a   1.000
_cell.length_b   1.000
_cell.length_c   1.000
_cell.angle_alpha   90.00
_cell.angle_beta   90.00
_cell.angle_gamma   90.00
#
_symmetry.space_group_name_H-M   'P 1'
#
loop_
_entity.id
_entity.type
_entity.pdbx_description
1 polymer ?
#
loop_
_entity_poly.entity_id
_entity_poly.type
_entity_poly.pdbx_seq_one_letter_code
_entity_poly.pdbx_strand_id
1 'polypeptide(L)'
;MKKLMVVAAVMSLAACSSPAQRMAECEAQGVSKDACYVAEQNRTTAINAAAEKQALENAAQLAQSAHKHLPKGCTQLQDANGECNVKPATQSSSVKQLTSEADHVMNQPISDAAEYLLSKGWKPNNGTWSKGGYYLQLVVENEKVMNAQLSKD
;
A
#
# COMPACT_ATOMS: atom_id res chain seq x y z
N MET A 1 -1.62 31.11 40.65
CA MET A 1 -0.79 30.65 39.52
C MET A 1 -1.50 29.52 38.78
N LYS A 2 -1.97 29.75 37.54
CA LYS A 2 -2.45 28.76 36.54
C LYS A 2 -3.09 29.49 35.35
N LYS A 3 -2.32 30.22 34.55
CA LYS A 3 -2.76 30.76 33.25
C LYS A 3 -1.57 31.01 32.31
N LEU A 4 -0.72 30.01 32.05
CA LEU A 4 0.36 30.13 31.05
C LEU A 4 0.67 28.75 30.43
N MET A 5 -0.24 28.19 29.64
CA MET A 5 0.00 26.97 28.85
C MET A 5 -0.83 26.96 27.55
N VAL A 6 -0.88 28.07 26.79
CA VAL A 6 -1.60 28.08 25.48
C VAL A 6 -0.81 28.76 24.33
N VAL A 7 0.38 29.32 24.56
CA VAL A 7 1.07 30.14 23.54
C VAL A 7 2.11 29.36 22.69
N ALA A 8 2.05 28.02 22.65
CA ALA A 8 3.07 27.22 21.96
C ALA A 8 2.58 26.52 20.67
N ALA A 9 1.48 26.96 20.06
CA ALA A 9 0.91 26.34 18.85
C ALA A 9 1.06 27.15 17.55
N VAL A 10 1.76 28.30 17.55
CA VAL A 10 1.79 29.21 16.39
C VAL A 10 3.12 29.17 15.60
N MET A 11 4.12 28.38 16.01
CA MET A 11 5.48 28.47 15.45
C MET A 11 5.81 27.54 14.27
N SER A 12 4.84 26.93 13.57
CA SER A 12 5.18 25.88 12.56
C SER A 12 4.47 25.95 11.21
N LEU A 13 3.98 27.12 10.77
CA LEU A 13 3.41 27.28 9.41
C LEU A 13 4.29 28.09 8.45
N ALA A 14 5.51 28.46 8.84
CA ALA A 14 6.43 29.23 8.00
C ALA A 14 6.96 28.47 6.75
N ALA A 15 6.53 27.23 6.49
CA ALA A 15 6.91 26.46 5.30
C ALA A 15 5.93 26.61 4.12
N CYS A 16 4.78 27.28 4.29
CA CYS A 16 3.76 27.43 3.23
C CYS A 16 3.78 28.79 2.52
N SER A 17 4.88 29.55 2.55
CA SER A 17 4.97 30.74 1.70
C SER A 17 5.07 30.30 0.23
N SER A 18 4.28 30.93 -0.64
CA SER A 18 4.39 30.74 -2.08
C SER A 18 5.66 31.43 -2.61
N PRO A 19 6.24 30.99 -3.75
CA PRO A 19 7.40 31.66 -4.35
C PRO A 19 7.17 33.16 -4.58
N ALA A 20 5.94 33.55 -4.94
CA ALA A 20 5.57 34.95 -5.15
C ALA A 20 5.65 35.79 -3.87
N GLN A 21 5.21 35.25 -2.72
CA GLN A 21 5.30 35.96 -1.43
C GLN A 21 6.75 36.16 -1.00
N ARG A 22 7.61 35.15 -1.20
CA ARG A 22 9.05 35.24 -0.87
C ARG A 22 9.78 36.26 -1.73
N MET A 23 9.44 36.37 -3.02
CA MET A 23 10.01 37.42 -3.87
C MET A 23 9.54 38.82 -3.44
N ALA A 24 8.26 38.99 -3.12
CA ALA A 24 7.73 40.27 -2.66
C ALA A 24 8.35 40.72 -1.33
N GLU A 25 8.56 39.82 -0.38
CA GLU A 25 9.24 40.11 0.88
C GLU A 25 10.73 40.45 0.68
N CYS A 26 11.40 39.77 -0.25
CA CYS A 26 12.79 40.05 -0.59
C CYS A 26 12.95 41.42 -1.25
N GLU A 27 12.08 41.77 -2.20
CA GLU A 27 12.05 43.10 -2.82
C GLU A 27 11.69 44.19 -1.79
N ALA A 28 10.78 43.90 -0.85
CA ALA A 28 10.40 44.83 0.23
C ALA A 28 11.54 45.12 1.22
N GLN A 29 12.55 44.25 1.30
CA GLN A 29 13.78 44.48 2.07
C GLN A 29 14.79 45.39 1.33
N GLY A 30 14.44 45.89 0.14
CA GLY A 30 15.30 46.72 -0.69
C GLY A 30 16.35 45.94 -1.48
N VAL A 31 16.19 44.62 -1.59
CA VAL A 31 17.04 43.76 -2.42
C VAL A 31 16.57 43.84 -3.87
N SER A 32 17.50 43.83 -4.82
CA SER A 32 17.14 43.85 -6.25
C SER A 32 16.40 42.57 -6.65
N LYS A 33 15.48 42.70 -7.60
CA LYS A 33 14.70 41.57 -8.13
C LYS A 33 15.58 40.41 -8.61
N ASP A 34 16.70 40.71 -9.27
CA ASP A 34 17.64 39.68 -9.75
C ASP A 34 18.31 38.93 -8.60
N ALA A 35 18.70 39.63 -7.53
CA ALA A 35 19.27 39.00 -6.34
C ALA A 35 18.22 38.14 -5.61
N CYS A 36 16.98 38.60 -5.53
CA CYS A 36 15.87 37.82 -5.00
C CYS A 36 15.57 36.57 -5.83
N TYR A 37 15.64 36.67 -7.15
CA TYR A 37 15.44 35.54 -8.06
C TYR A 37 16.52 34.48 -7.89
N VAL A 38 17.80 34.88 -7.83
CA VAL A 38 18.92 33.98 -7.58
C VAL A 38 18.82 33.33 -6.19
N ALA A 39 18.40 34.08 -5.17
CA ALA A 39 18.20 33.54 -3.82
C ALA A 39 17.11 32.45 -3.79
N GLU A 40 15.97 32.66 -4.45
CA GLU A 40 14.90 31.65 -4.51
C GLU A 40 15.29 30.44 -5.37
N GLN A 41 16.07 30.65 -6.43
CA GLN A 41 16.64 29.55 -7.22
C GLN A 41 17.58 28.68 -6.37
N ASN A 42 18.50 29.30 -5.63
CA ASN A 42 19.40 28.60 -4.71
C ASN A 42 18.62 27.86 -3.61
N ARG A 43 17.57 28.47 -3.06
CA ARG A 43 16.69 27.86 -2.07
C ARG A 43 15.99 26.62 -2.64
N THR A 44 15.45 26.72 -3.85
CA THR A 44 14.79 25.60 -4.54
C THR A 44 15.76 24.47 -4.81
N THR A 45 16.95 24.78 -5.31
CA THR A 45 18.03 23.80 -5.51
C THR A 45 18.43 23.12 -4.20
N ALA A 46 18.58 23.87 -3.10
CA ALA A 46 18.91 23.31 -1.79
C ALA A 46 17.82 22.38 -1.26
N ILE A 47 16.54 22.72 -1.48
CA ILE A 47 15.41 21.87 -1.09
C ILE A 47 15.40 20.58 -1.91
N ASN A 48 15.58 20.69 -3.23
CA ASN A 48 15.61 19.52 -4.10
C ASN A 48 16.78 18.59 -3.73
N ALA A 49 17.97 19.15 -3.49
CA ALA A 49 19.13 18.37 -3.06
C ALA A 49 18.91 17.69 -1.69
N ALA A 50 18.25 18.38 -0.74
CA ALA A 50 17.91 17.79 0.56
C ALA A 50 16.86 16.68 0.42
N ALA A 51 15.84 16.89 -0.43
CA ALA A 51 14.80 15.90 -0.71
C ALA A 51 15.39 14.66 -1.40
N GLU A 52 16.26 14.85 -2.40
CA GLU A 52 16.98 13.76 -3.07
C GLU A 52 17.84 12.97 -2.08
N LYS A 53 18.59 13.66 -1.22
CA LYS A 53 19.41 13.00 -0.20
C LYS A 53 18.54 12.16 0.76
N GLN A 54 17.44 12.73 1.25
CA GLN A 54 16.54 12.02 2.14
C GLN A 54 15.86 10.83 1.44
N ALA A 55 15.47 10.98 0.18
CA ALA A 55 14.93 9.88 -0.62
C ALA A 55 15.95 8.74 -0.77
N LEU A 56 17.22 9.08 -0.98
CA LEU A 56 18.30 8.11 -1.14
C LEU A 56 18.65 7.41 0.19
N GLU A 57 18.66 8.14 1.30
CA GLU A 57 18.84 7.57 2.64
C GLU A 57 17.68 6.64 3.02
N ASN A 58 16.44 7.03 2.74
CA ASN A 58 15.26 6.19 2.96
C ASN A 58 15.29 4.94 2.09
N ALA A 59 15.67 5.06 0.82
CA ALA A 59 15.84 3.93 -0.09
C ALA A 59 16.98 2.99 0.39
N ALA A 60 18.09 3.54 0.87
CA ALA A 60 19.19 2.76 1.43
C ALA A 60 18.80 2.04 2.72
N GLN A 61 18.05 2.69 3.62
CA GLN A 61 17.52 2.05 4.82
C GLN A 61 16.53 0.93 4.48
N LEU A 62 15.67 1.12 3.48
CA LEU A 62 14.77 0.08 2.99
C LEU A 62 15.54 -1.10 2.39
N ALA A 63 16.55 -0.84 1.55
CA ALA A 63 17.39 -1.89 0.97
C ALA A 63 18.17 -2.69 2.05
N GLN A 64 18.71 -2.00 3.05
CA GLN A 64 19.45 -2.64 4.16
C GLN A 64 18.54 -3.43 5.10
N SER A 65 17.35 -2.90 5.42
CA SER A 65 16.37 -3.62 6.24
C SER A 65 15.82 -4.84 5.53
N ALA A 66 15.57 -4.75 4.22
CA ALA A 66 15.20 -5.90 3.42
C ALA A 66 16.29 -6.98 3.51
N HIS A 67 17.56 -6.65 3.23
CA HIS A 67 18.69 -7.60 3.34
C HIS A 67 18.84 -8.29 4.72
N LYS A 68 18.43 -7.64 5.82
CA LYS A 68 18.50 -8.23 7.17
C LYS A 68 17.42 -9.27 7.45
N HIS A 69 16.32 -9.25 6.71
CA HIS A 69 15.18 -10.16 6.93
C HIS A 69 15.15 -11.34 5.95
N LEU A 70 16.03 -11.40 4.94
CA LEU A 70 16.07 -12.57 4.06
C LEU A 70 16.66 -13.80 4.76
N PRO A 71 16.05 -14.97 4.56
CA PRO A 71 16.67 -16.25 4.90
C PRO A 71 18.03 -16.41 4.22
N LYS A 72 18.98 -17.08 4.89
CA LYS A 72 20.33 -17.30 4.37
C LYS A 72 20.28 -18.12 3.06
N GLY A 73 20.76 -17.53 1.97
CA GLY A 73 20.74 -18.14 0.63
C GLY A 73 19.59 -17.70 -0.28
N CYS A 74 18.76 -16.75 0.18
CA CYS A 74 17.64 -16.23 -0.59
C CYS A 74 17.90 -14.86 -1.19
N THR A 75 17.37 -14.64 -2.39
CA THR A 75 17.31 -13.33 -3.04
C THR A 75 15.96 -12.66 -2.82
N GLN A 76 15.91 -11.34 -2.99
CA GLN A 76 14.71 -10.51 -2.85
C GLN A 76 13.58 -10.96 -3.79
N LEU A 77 13.92 -11.39 -5.01
CA LEU A 77 12.96 -11.92 -5.98
C LEU A 77 12.35 -13.23 -5.49
N GLN A 78 13.17 -14.12 -4.93
CA GLN A 78 12.69 -15.41 -4.40
C GLN A 78 11.83 -15.23 -3.15
N ASP A 79 12.12 -14.24 -2.30
CA ASP A 79 11.28 -13.89 -1.16
C ASP A 79 9.94 -13.26 -1.59
N ALA A 80 9.99 -12.30 -2.53
CA ALA A 80 8.79 -11.67 -3.09
C ALA A 80 7.87 -12.68 -3.82
N ASN A 81 8.46 -13.70 -4.43
CA ASN A 81 7.75 -14.80 -5.06
C ASN A 81 7.26 -15.87 -4.04
N GLY A 82 7.57 -15.71 -2.74
CA GLY A 82 7.20 -16.66 -1.69
C GLY A 82 7.99 -17.98 -1.73
N GLU A 83 9.10 -18.03 -2.47
CA GLU A 83 9.96 -19.21 -2.63
C GLU A 83 10.92 -19.39 -1.45
N CYS A 84 11.12 -18.34 -0.66
CA CYS A 84 12.05 -18.30 0.45
C CYS A 84 11.33 -18.26 1.80
N ASN A 85 11.57 -19.32 2.58
CA ASN A 85 10.83 -19.71 3.79
C ASN A 85 9.46 -20.35 3.56
N VAL A 86 9.46 -21.41 2.75
CA VAL A 86 8.56 -22.54 2.97
C VAL A 86 9.40 -23.80 3.18
N LYS A 87 9.37 -24.38 4.39
CA LYS A 87 8.98 -25.81 4.38
C LYS A 87 7.69 -25.77 3.59
N PRO A 88 7.59 -26.39 2.41
CA PRO A 88 6.31 -26.41 1.73
C PRO A 88 5.36 -26.99 2.78
N ALA A 89 4.51 -26.16 3.36
CA ALA A 89 3.21 -26.64 3.74
C ALA A 89 2.77 -27.22 2.41
N THR A 90 2.80 -28.54 2.32
CA THR A 90 2.25 -29.27 1.21
C THR A 90 0.79 -28.89 1.33
N GLN A 91 0.42 -27.71 0.78
CA GLN A 91 -0.96 -27.29 0.65
C GLN A 91 -1.52 -28.47 -0.11
N SER A 92 -2.30 -29.26 0.61
CA SER A 92 -2.85 -30.49 0.08
C SER A 92 -3.47 -30.12 -1.25
N SER A 93 -3.36 -31.01 -2.24
CA SER A 93 -3.96 -30.81 -3.56
C SER A 93 -5.39 -30.25 -3.47
N SER A 94 -6.12 -30.62 -2.42
CA SER A 94 -7.43 -30.08 -2.05
C SER A 94 -7.46 -28.56 -1.81
N VAL A 95 -6.53 -27.96 -1.05
CA VAL A 95 -6.54 -26.50 -0.80
C VAL A 95 -6.28 -25.72 -2.07
N LYS A 96 -5.32 -26.16 -2.89
CA LYS A 96 -5.03 -25.53 -4.19
C LYS A 96 -6.24 -25.60 -5.13
N GLN A 97 -6.92 -26.75 -5.13
CA GLN A 97 -8.12 -26.93 -5.92
C GLN A 97 -9.27 -26.02 -5.42
N LEU A 98 -9.48 -25.90 -4.12
CA LEU A 98 -10.50 -25.02 -3.53
C LEU A 98 -10.24 -23.54 -3.86
N THR A 99 -8.98 -23.11 -3.79
CA THR A 99 -8.59 -21.73 -4.18
C THR A 99 -8.83 -21.49 -5.67
N SER A 100 -8.43 -22.42 -6.53
CA SER A 100 -8.70 -22.32 -7.97
C SER A 100 -10.20 -22.29 -8.30
N GLU A 101 -11.03 -23.03 -7.55
CA GLU A 101 -12.48 -22.99 -7.69
C GLU A 101 -13.08 -21.64 -7.26
N ALA A 102 -12.53 -21.01 -6.21
CA ALA A 102 -12.91 -19.67 -5.77
C ALA A 102 -12.48 -18.57 -6.77
N ASP A 103 -11.29 -18.69 -7.35
CA ASP A 103 -10.79 -17.74 -8.35
C ASP A 103 -11.62 -17.83 -9.65
N HIS A 104 -12.10 -19.02 -10.01
CA HIS A 104 -12.88 -19.21 -11.24
C HIS A 104 -14.21 -18.46 -11.22
N VAL A 105 -14.84 -18.32 -10.05
CA VAL A 105 -16.14 -17.65 -9.94
C VAL A 105 -16.02 -16.13 -9.91
N MET A 106 -14.81 -15.57 -9.78
CA MET A 106 -14.60 -14.12 -9.77
C MET A 106 -15.00 -13.50 -11.11
N ASN A 107 -15.68 -12.35 -11.03
CA ASN A 107 -16.22 -11.60 -12.17
C ASN A 107 -17.23 -12.36 -13.06
N GLN A 108 -17.63 -13.57 -12.67
CA GLN A 108 -18.71 -14.31 -13.32
C GLN A 108 -20.07 -13.80 -12.84
N PRO A 109 -21.12 -13.92 -13.68
CA PRO A 109 -22.50 -13.82 -13.21
C PRO A 109 -22.76 -14.78 -12.06
N ILE A 110 -23.56 -14.36 -11.08
CA ILE A 110 -23.86 -15.17 -9.91
C ILE A 110 -24.59 -16.47 -10.27
N SER A 111 -25.36 -16.49 -11.36
CA SER A 111 -25.98 -17.70 -11.91
C SER A 111 -24.93 -18.73 -12.30
N ASP A 112 -23.94 -18.31 -13.08
CA ASP A 112 -22.93 -19.17 -13.68
C ASP A 112 -21.94 -19.63 -12.60
N ALA A 113 -21.59 -18.71 -11.68
CA ALA A 113 -20.82 -19.02 -10.49
C ALA A 113 -21.53 -20.07 -9.61
N ALA A 114 -22.83 -19.94 -9.39
CA ALA A 114 -23.60 -20.89 -8.60
C ALA A 114 -23.67 -22.27 -9.28
N GLU A 115 -23.94 -22.33 -10.58
CA GLU A 115 -23.92 -23.58 -11.34
C GLU A 115 -22.55 -24.25 -11.29
N TYR A 116 -21.48 -23.48 -11.46
CA TYR A 116 -20.12 -23.98 -11.35
C TYR A 116 -19.84 -24.57 -9.97
N LEU A 117 -20.15 -23.85 -8.89
CA LEU A 117 -19.89 -24.32 -7.52
C LEU A 117 -20.69 -25.59 -7.20
N LEU A 118 -21.95 -25.67 -7.63
CA LEU A 118 -22.77 -26.88 -7.52
C LEU A 118 -22.14 -28.04 -8.27
N SER A 119 -21.63 -27.83 -9.49
CA SER A 119 -20.94 -28.87 -10.27
C SER A 119 -19.66 -29.38 -9.58
N LYS A 120 -18.99 -28.51 -8.81
CA LYS A 120 -17.81 -28.85 -8.01
C LYS A 120 -18.17 -29.44 -6.63
N GLY A 121 -19.46 -29.61 -6.32
CA GLY A 121 -19.93 -30.22 -5.09
C GLY A 121 -19.95 -29.28 -3.88
N TRP A 122 -19.91 -27.96 -4.09
CA TRP A 122 -20.17 -26.99 -3.03
C TRP A 122 -21.67 -26.96 -2.69
N LYS A 123 -21.97 -26.80 -1.40
CA LYS A 123 -23.34 -26.75 -0.90
C LYS A 123 -23.69 -25.33 -0.44
N PRO A 124 -24.76 -24.70 -0.97
CA PRO A 124 -25.18 -23.40 -0.51
C PRO A 124 -25.80 -23.47 0.89
N ASN A 125 -25.50 -22.46 1.71
CA ASN A 125 -26.03 -22.26 3.05
C ASN A 125 -26.19 -20.76 3.32
N ASN A 126 -27.40 -20.23 3.09
CA ASN A 126 -27.76 -18.84 3.37
C ASN A 126 -26.71 -17.78 2.94
N GLY A 127 -26.19 -17.90 1.71
CA GLY A 127 -25.21 -16.95 1.14
C GLY A 127 -23.75 -17.36 1.28
N THR A 128 -23.46 -18.46 1.99
CA THR A 128 -22.13 -19.06 2.10
C THR A 128 -22.14 -20.46 1.51
N TRP A 129 -21.07 -20.84 0.82
CA TRP A 129 -20.92 -22.16 0.22
C TRP A 129 -20.01 -23.02 1.08
N SER A 130 -20.33 -24.30 1.28
CA SER A 130 -19.50 -25.22 2.08
C SER A 130 -19.01 -26.43 1.29
N LYS A 131 -17.77 -26.84 1.54
CA LYS A 131 -17.14 -28.03 0.94
C LYS A 131 -15.99 -28.54 1.81
N GLY A 132 -16.13 -29.75 2.37
CA GLY A 132 -15.04 -30.45 3.06
C GLY A 132 -14.39 -29.71 4.22
N GLY A 133 -15.16 -28.98 5.04
CA GLY A 133 -14.65 -28.18 6.16
C GLY A 133 -14.17 -26.78 5.77
N TYR A 134 -14.51 -26.32 4.56
CA TYR A 134 -14.22 -24.98 4.07
C TYR A 134 -15.51 -24.26 3.72
N TYR A 135 -15.49 -22.94 3.92
CA TYR A 135 -16.53 -22.03 3.53
C TYR A 135 -16.04 -21.06 2.47
N LEU A 136 -16.87 -20.79 1.48
CA LEU A 136 -16.65 -19.80 0.45
C LEU A 136 -17.76 -18.77 0.52
N GLN A 137 -17.41 -17.53 0.85
CA GLN A 137 -18.32 -16.40 0.89
C GLN A 137 -18.16 -15.57 -0.38
N LEU A 138 -19.26 -15.38 -1.10
CA LEU A 138 -19.27 -14.57 -2.31
C LEU A 138 -19.84 -13.19 -1.97
N VAL A 139 -19.17 -12.15 -2.45
CA VAL A 139 -19.73 -10.79 -2.47
C VAL A 139 -20.20 -10.53 -3.89
N VAL A 140 -21.49 -10.24 -4.04
CA VAL A 140 -22.13 -10.04 -5.34
C VAL A 140 -22.55 -8.59 -5.48
N GLU A 141 -22.19 -7.96 -6.59
CA GLU A 141 -22.60 -6.61 -6.96
C GLU A 141 -23.02 -6.62 -8.43
N ASN A 142 -24.16 -6.00 -8.76
CA ASN A 142 -24.70 -5.99 -10.13
C ASN A 142 -24.73 -7.39 -10.78
N GLU A 143 -25.20 -8.38 -10.03
CA GLU A 143 -25.29 -9.79 -10.43
C GLU A 143 -23.94 -10.48 -10.74
N LYS A 144 -22.81 -9.85 -10.43
CA LYS A 144 -21.47 -10.42 -10.61
C LYS A 144 -20.77 -10.66 -9.29
N VAL A 145 -19.98 -11.72 -9.23
CA VAL A 145 -19.13 -12.00 -8.07
C VAL A 145 -17.94 -11.05 -8.07
N MET A 146 -17.92 -10.14 -7.11
CA MET A 146 -16.85 -9.16 -6.93
C MET A 146 -15.75 -9.64 -5.98
N ASN A 147 -16.08 -10.56 -5.09
CA ASN A 147 -15.13 -11.16 -4.17
C ASN A 147 -15.53 -12.60 -3.84
N ALA A 148 -14.53 -13.46 -3.64
CA ALA A 148 -14.67 -14.87 -3.30
C ALA A 148 -13.71 -15.19 -2.15
N GLN A 149 -14.21 -15.20 -0.92
CA GLN A 149 -13.41 -15.39 0.27
C GLN A 149 -13.49 -16.83 0.76
N LEU A 150 -12.37 -17.54 0.71
CA LEU A 150 -12.23 -18.90 1.22
C LEU A 150 -11.76 -18.88 2.69
N SER A 151 -12.51 -19.54 3.56
CA SER A 151 -12.25 -19.71 4.98
C SER A 151 -12.30 -21.19 5.35
N LYS A 152 -11.64 -21.59 6.43
CA LYS A 152 -11.70 -22.94 6.99
C LYS A 152 -12.55 -22.94 8.26
N ASP A 153 -13.36 -23.98 8.46
CA ASP A 153 -13.98 -24.31 9.76
C ASP A 153 -12.95 -24.36 10.90
#